data_AF-A0A3P5Y8Y5-F1
#
_entry.id   AF-A0A3P5Y8Y5-F1
#
_cell.length_a   1.000
_cell.length_b   1.000
_cell.length_c   1.000
_cell.angle_alpha   90.00
_cell.angle_beta   90.00
_cell.angle_gamma   90.00
#
_symmetry.space_group_name_H-M   'P 1'
#
loop_
_entity.id
_entity.type
_entity.pdbx_description
1 polymer ?
#
loop_
_entity_poly.entity_id
_entity_poly.type
_entity_poly.pdbx_seq_one_letter_code
_entity_poly.pdbx_strand_id
1 'polypeptide(L)'
;MKRNKHVDKLCKKFSFYGTMTGMKVKLICVGKLKEKYLKDGILEYQKRLSRFCQFEMIELADEKTPDKASEAENQLIMAKEAQRIEKKIGQRDFVIVLAIEGKQFPSEKFSQLLSETTTKGYSDITFIIGGSLGLDPKIKKRANVLMSFGLLTLPHQLMRLVLTEQIYRAFMIAQGSPYHK
;
A
#
# COMPACT_ATOMS: atom_id res chain seq x y z
N MET A 1 2.64 -22.45 30.52
CA MET A 1 2.02 -22.03 29.24
C MET A 1 2.63 -22.86 28.11
N LYS A 2 1.89 -23.82 27.55
CA LYS A 2 2.40 -24.73 26.49
C LYS A 2 2.47 -23.96 25.16
N ARG A 3 3.67 -23.74 24.60
CA ARG A 3 3.85 -23.20 23.24
C ARG A 3 3.20 -24.13 22.22
N ASN A 4 2.37 -23.57 21.35
CA ASN A 4 1.65 -24.33 20.35
C ASN A 4 2.62 -24.73 19.22
N LYS A 5 2.98 -26.02 19.16
CA LYS A 5 3.95 -26.59 18.19
C LYS A 5 3.59 -26.29 16.73
N HIS A 6 2.34 -25.92 16.45
CA HIS A 6 1.91 -25.54 15.10
C HIS A 6 2.43 -24.17 14.66
N VAL A 7 2.51 -23.20 15.58
CA VAL A 7 3.04 -21.85 15.34
C VAL A 7 4.55 -21.90 15.13
N ASP A 8 5.26 -22.71 15.92
CA ASP A 8 6.71 -22.90 15.78
C ASP A 8 7.09 -23.55 14.44
N LYS A 9 6.22 -24.42 13.90
CA LYS A 9 6.42 -25.07 12.60
C LYS A 9 6.15 -24.12 11.41
N LEU A 10 5.24 -23.15 11.59
CA LEU A 10 5.05 -22.04 10.65
C LEU A 10 6.24 -21.10 10.69
N CYS A 11 6.65 -20.60 11.86
CA CYS A 11 7.82 -19.71 12.01
C CYS A 11 9.11 -20.27 11.39
N LYS A 12 9.38 -21.58 11.53
CA LYS A 12 10.54 -22.21 10.88
C LYS A 12 10.48 -22.26 9.36
N LYS A 13 9.28 -22.19 8.76
CA LYS A 13 9.09 -22.10 7.31
C LYS A 13 9.26 -20.66 6.78
N PHE A 14 9.13 -19.65 7.64
CA PHE A 14 9.28 -18.22 7.29
C PHE A 14 10.72 -17.69 7.45
N SER A 15 11.66 -18.48 7.97
CA SER A 15 13.08 -18.07 8.08
C SER A 15 13.82 -17.93 6.72
N PHE A 16 13.12 -18.13 5.59
CA PHE A 16 13.70 -18.13 4.24
C PHE A 16 13.35 -16.88 3.42
N TYR A 17 12.58 -15.93 3.97
CA TYR A 17 12.28 -14.68 3.28
C TYR A 17 13.48 -13.74 3.42
N GLY A 18 14.13 -13.44 2.30
CA GLY A 18 15.29 -12.56 2.23
C GLY A 18 15.04 -11.23 2.95
N THR A 19 16.11 -10.65 3.47
CA THR A 19 16.05 -9.37 4.20
C THR A 19 15.49 -8.27 3.29
N MET A 20 14.30 -7.75 3.62
CA MET A 20 13.66 -6.61 2.93
C MET A 20 14.36 -5.25 3.18
N THR A 21 15.62 -5.27 3.61
CA THR A 21 16.39 -4.09 4.04
C THR A 21 16.94 -3.34 2.84
N GLY A 22 16.79 -2.01 2.83
CA GLY A 22 17.37 -1.13 1.81
C GLY A 22 16.43 -0.77 0.65
N MET A 23 15.21 -1.31 0.60
CA MET A 23 14.20 -0.89 -0.37
C MET A 23 13.47 0.38 0.07
N LYS A 24 13.05 1.18 -0.93
CA LYS A 24 12.12 2.28 -0.73
C LYS A 24 10.68 1.79 -0.90
N VAL A 25 9.81 2.18 0.02
CA VAL A 25 8.37 1.93 -0.05
C VAL A 25 7.67 3.27 -0.24
N LYS A 26 7.02 3.46 -1.39
CA LYS A 26 6.28 4.67 -1.73
C LYS A 26 4.79 4.45 -1.53
N LEU A 27 4.12 5.39 -0.91
CA LEU A 27 2.66 5.48 -0.87
C LEU A 27 2.23 6.74 -1.60
N ILE A 28 1.79 6.60 -2.85
CA ILE A 28 1.26 7.69 -3.66
C ILE A 28 -0.23 7.82 -3.38
N CYS A 29 -0.68 9.01 -3.01
CA CYS A 29 -2.09 9.26 -2.73
C CYS A 29 -2.57 10.57 -3.36
N VAL A 30 -3.78 10.55 -3.90
CA VAL A 30 -4.45 11.77 -4.37
C VAL A 30 -5.18 12.45 -3.21
N GLY A 31 -5.04 13.77 -3.11
CA GLY A 31 -5.60 14.61 -2.06
C GLY A 31 -4.64 14.83 -0.88
N LYS A 32 -4.85 15.92 -0.13
CA LYS A 32 -4.10 16.20 1.11
C LYS A 32 -4.79 15.58 2.31
N LEU A 33 -4.01 15.01 3.22
CA LEU A 33 -4.48 14.57 4.52
C LEU A 33 -4.84 15.78 5.38
N LYS A 34 -6.08 15.83 5.88
CA LYS A 34 -6.57 16.99 6.64
C LYS A 34 -6.54 16.73 8.13
N GLU A 35 -7.08 15.58 8.54
CA GLU A 35 -7.33 15.24 9.92
C GLU A 35 -6.06 14.95 10.73
N LYS A 36 -5.94 15.59 11.90
CA LYS A 36 -4.76 15.44 12.77
C LYS A 36 -4.59 14.01 13.27
N TYR A 37 -5.67 13.34 13.67
CA TYR A 37 -5.59 11.98 14.23
C TYR A 37 -5.08 10.95 13.19
N LEU A 38 -5.42 11.13 11.90
CA LEU A 38 -4.91 10.29 10.83
C LEU A 38 -3.42 10.57 10.56
N LYS A 39 -3.02 11.84 10.56
CA LYS A 39 -1.61 12.23 10.44
C LYS A 39 -0.76 11.60 11.53
N ASP A 40 -1.20 11.75 12.77
CA ASP A 40 -0.48 11.23 13.94
C ASP A 40 -0.36 9.70 13.89
N GLY A 41 -1.45 9.01 13.53
CA GLY A 41 -1.43 7.55 13.36
C GLY A 41 -0.48 7.09 12.25
N ILE A 42 -0.48 7.77 11.10
CA ILE A 42 0.42 7.45 9.99
C ILE A 42 1.87 7.71 10.37
N LEU A 43 2.16 8.82 11.04
CA LEU A 43 3.51 9.17 11.50
C LEU A 43 4.07 8.14 12.49
N GLU A 44 3.22 7.61 13.38
CA GLU A 44 3.63 6.55 14.31
C GLU A 44 4.06 5.27 13.55
N TYR A 45 3.30 4.83 12.55
CA TYR A 45 3.68 3.66 11.75
C TYR A 45 4.86 3.93 10.82
N GLN A 46 4.98 5.14 10.25
CA GLN A 46 6.13 5.55 9.47
C GLN A 46 7.42 5.51 10.31
N LYS A 47 7.38 5.99 11.55
CA LYS A 47 8.51 5.90 12.50
C LYS A 47 8.86 4.44 12.82
N ARG A 48 7.88 3.54 12.92
CA ARG A 48 8.15 2.11 13.13
C ARG A 48 8.75 1.45 11.89
N LEU A 49 8.27 1.83 10.70
CA LEU A 49 8.74 1.34 9.40
C LEU A 49 10.17 1.76 9.08
N SER A 50 10.63 2.91 9.59
CA SER A 50 11.98 3.42 9.32
C SER A 50 13.11 2.51 9.79
N ARG A 51 12.81 1.51 10.62
CA ARG A 51 13.75 0.45 11.04
C ARG A 51 13.97 -0.62 9.97
N PHE A 52 13.11 -0.68 8.96
CA PHE A 52 13.11 -1.74 7.94
C PHE A 52 13.31 -1.19 6.53
N CYS A 53 12.68 -0.06 6.21
CA CYS A 53 12.69 0.51 4.87
C CYS A 53 12.63 2.03 4.89
N GLN A 54 12.97 2.65 3.75
CA GLN A 54 12.69 4.06 3.53
C GLN A 54 11.23 4.19 3.08
N PHE A 55 10.34 4.47 4.03
CA PHE A 55 8.93 4.75 3.72
C PHE A 55 8.74 6.23 3.36
N GLU A 56 8.12 6.49 2.21
CA GLU A 56 7.77 7.84 1.74
C GLU A 56 6.29 7.89 1.34
N MET A 57 5.56 8.84 1.92
CA MET A 57 4.21 9.17 1.49
C MET A 57 4.24 10.37 0.56
N ILE A 58 3.70 10.22 -0.65
CA ILE A 58 3.67 11.25 -1.70
C ILE A 58 2.23 11.68 -1.90
N GLU A 59 1.90 12.87 -1.41
CA GLU A 59 0.58 13.47 -1.58
C GLU A 59 0.52 14.30 -2.87
N LEU A 60 -0.44 13.98 -3.73
CA LEU A 60 -0.70 14.67 -4.98
C LEU A 60 -1.93 15.55 -4.86
N ALA A 61 -1.95 16.67 -5.58
CA ALA A 61 -3.13 17.51 -5.66
C ALA A 61 -4.30 16.75 -6.30
N ASP A 62 -5.44 16.76 -5.61
CA ASP A 62 -6.75 16.34 -6.11
C ASP A 62 -7.34 17.42 -7.02
N GLU A 63 -8.18 17.00 -7.95
CA GLU A 63 -9.06 17.93 -8.66
C GLU A 63 -10.36 18.12 -7.87
N LYS A 64 -11.03 19.25 -8.12
CA LYS A 64 -12.40 19.41 -7.62
C LYS A 64 -13.30 18.40 -8.34
N THR A 65 -14.14 17.72 -7.58
CA THR A 65 -15.14 16.76 -8.07
C THR A 65 -16.53 17.36 -7.89
N PRO A 66 -17.13 17.95 -8.94
CA PRO A 66 -18.49 18.50 -8.85
C PRO A 66 -19.52 17.38 -8.63
N ASP A 67 -20.51 17.60 -7.77
CA ASP A 67 -21.54 16.61 -7.42
C ASP A 67 -22.40 16.12 -8.61
N LYS A 68 -22.38 16.85 -9.74
CA LYS A 68 -23.14 16.55 -10.96
C LYS A 68 -22.25 16.51 -12.22
N ALA A 69 -20.96 16.22 -12.06
CA ALA A 69 -20.07 16.04 -13.19
C ALA A 69 -20.55 14.88 -14.08
N SER A 70 -20.53 15.11 -15.39
CA SER A 70 -20.75 14.07 -16.39
C SER A 70 -19.65 13.00 -16.34
N GLU A 71 -19.92 11.84 -16.91
CA GLU A 71 -18.94 10.75 -16.99
C GLU A 71 -17.65 11.20 -17.73
N ALA A 72 -17.80 12.01 -18.79
CA ALA A 72 -16.65 12.56 -19.52
C ALA A 72 -15.81 13.52 -18.64
N GLU A 73 -16.44 14.34 -17.81
CA GLU A 73 -15.74 15.23 -16.88
C GLU A 73 -15.02 14.44 -15.78
N ASN A 74 -15.67 13.40 -15.23
CA ASN A 74 -15.05 12.50 -14.26
C ASN A 74 -13.80 11.81 -14.85
N GLN A 75 -13.89 11.37 -16.11
CA GLN A 75 -12.75 10.79 -16.82
C GLN A 75 -11.61 11.80 -17.03
N LEU A 76 -11.92 13.05 -17.39
CA LEU A 76 -10.90 14.10 -17.53
C LEU A 76 -10.22 14.42 -16.19
N ILE A 77 -10.97 14.42 -15.09
CA ILE A 77 -10.42 14.59 -13.74
C ILE A 77 -9.44 13.44 -13.41
N MET A 78 -9.90 12.20 -13.53
CA MET A 78 -9.07 11.02 -13.26
C MET A 78 -7.82 10.99 -14.15
N ALA A 79 -7.93 11.39 -15.43
CA ALA A 79 -6.80 11.44 -16.35
C ALA A 79 -5.73 12.45 -15.91
N LYS A 80 -6.13 13.63 -15.41
CA LYS A 80 -5.21 14.63 -14.85
C LYS A 80 -4.50 14.11 -13.61
N GLU A 81 -5.23 13.51 -12.68
CA GLU A 81 -4.67 12.91 -11.46
C GLU A 81 -3.70 11.78 -11.82
N ALA A 82 -4.06 10.96 -12.80
CA ALA A 82 -3.23 9.86 -13.27
C ALA A 82 -1.92 10.33 -13.92
N GLN A 83 -1.90 11.46 -14.64
CA GLN A 83 -0.63 12.06 -15.11
C GLN A 83 0.29 12.46 -13.94
N ARG A 84 -0.25 12.91 -12.80
CA ARG A 84 0.55 13.23 -11.61
C ARG A 84 1.09 11.96 -10.96
N ILE A 85 0.28 10.90 -10.90
CA ILE A 85 0.67 9.59 -10.38
C ILE A 85 1.80 8.99 -11.22
N GLU A 86 1.68 8.97 -12.55
CA GLU A 86 2.68 8.40 -13.47
C GLU A 86 4.07 9.01 -13.26
N LYS A 87 4.15 10.32 -13.03
CA LYS A 87 5.43 11.03 -12.77
C LYS A 87 6.12 10.59 -11.48
N LYS A 88 5.43 9.86 -10.60
CA LYS A 88 5.96 9.38 -9.31
C LYS A 88 6.22 7.88 -9.28
N ILE A 89 5.80 7.15 -10.32
CA ILE A 89 6.09 5.72 -10.48
C ILE A 89 7.44 5.57 -11.19
N GLY A 90 8.37 4.87 -10.55
CA GLY A 90 9.62 4.46 -11.17
C GLY A 90 9.41 3.33 -12.18
N GLN A 91 10.28 3.26 -13.20
CA GLN A 91 10.18 2.24 -14.25
C GLN A 91 10.30 0.81 -13.69
N ARG A 92 11.12 0.64 -12.64
CA ARG A 92 11.37 -0.64 -11.95
C ARG A 92 10.58 -0.81 -10.65
N ASP A 93 9.57 0.03 -10.43
CA ASP A 93 8.69 -0.13 -9.27
C ASP A 93 7.80 -1.36 -9.43
N PHE A 94 7.65 -2.11 -8.35
CA PHE A 94 6.55 -3.05 -8.19
C PHE A 94 5.32 -2.29 -7.69
N VAL A 95 4.32 -2.13 -8.57
CA VAL A 95 3.17 -1.27 -8.33
C VAL A 95 1.99 -2.07 -7.80
N ILE A 96 1.49 -1.68 -6.63
CA ILE A 96 0.28 -2.23 -6.01
C ILE A 96 -0.78 -1.13 -5.97
N VAL A 97 -1.85 -1.30 -6.73
CA VAL A 97 -2.97 -0.35 -6.76
C VAL A 97 -4.08 -0.85 -5.85
N LEU A 98 -4.58 0.03 -4.98
CA LEU A 98 -5.73 -0.28 -4.14
C LEU A 98 -7.02 -0.06 -4.94
N ALA A 99 -7.82 -1.12 -5.02
CA ALA A 99 -9.05 -1.17 -5.81
C ALA A 99 -10.03 -2.16 -5.16
N ILE A 100 -11.33 -1.82 -5.16
CA ILE A 100 -12.36 -2.66 -4.51
C ILE A 100 -12.44 -4.03 -5.20
N GLU A 101 -12.28 -4.06 -6.53
CA GLU A 101 -12.20 -5.24 -7.38
C GLU A 101 -10.86 -6.00 -7.29
N GLY A 102 -9.92 -5.51 -6.48
CA GLY A 102 -8.61 -6.12 -6.31
C GLY A 102 -8.65 -7.43 -5.54
N LYS A 103 -7.54 -8.16 -5.58
CA LYS A 103 -7.37 -9.39 -4.80
C LYS A 103 -7.26 -9.06 -3.31
N GLN A 104 -7.95 -9.83 -2.48
CA GLN A 104 -7.79 -9.79 -1.02
C GLN A 104 -6.69 -10.76 -0.60
N PHE A 105 -5.89 -10.35 0.38
CA PHE A 105 -4.77 -11.15 0.89
C PHE A 105 -4.90 -11.36 2.39
N PRO A 106 -4.70 -12.60 2.88
CA PRO A 106 -4.28 -12.79 4.26
C PRO A 106 -2.96 -12.05 4.53
N SER A 107 -2.77 -11.55 5.74
CA SER A 107 -1.57 -10.76 6.14
C SER A 107 -0.26 -11.48 5.81
N GLU A 108 -0.20 -12.79 6.01
CA GLU A 108 0.99 -13.61 5.74
C GLU A 108 1.29 -13.71 4.24
N LYS A 109 0.24 -13.76 3.40
CA LYS A 109 0.39 -13.74 1.94
C LYS A 109 0.79 -12.37 1.42
N PHE A 110 0.31 -11.31 2.07
CA PHE A 110 0.77 -9.96 1.78
C PHE A 110 2.25 -9.79 2.15
N SER A 111 2.67 -10.25 3.34
CA SER A 111 4.08 -10.27 3.76
C SER A 111 4.99 -11.06 2.81
N GLN A 112 4.54 -12.25 2.39
CA GLN A 112 5.23 -13.05 1.39
C GLN A 112 5.39 -12.29 0.06
N LEU A 113 4.32 -11.65 -0.43
CA LEU A 113 4.36 -10.86 -1.66
C LEU A 113 5.45 -9.77 -1.60
N LEU A 114 5.50 -8.98 -0.52
CA LEU A 114 6.49 -7.91 -0.40
C LEU A 114 7.93 -8.46 -0.31
N SER A 115 8.12 -9.56 0.40
CA SER A 115 9.42 -10.21 0.52
C SER A 115 9.92 -10.74 -0.83
N GLU A 116 9.06 -11.43 -1.59
CA GLU A 116 9.40 -11.95 -2.92
C GLU A 116 9.70 -10.85 -3.93
N THR A 117 9.03 -9.71 -3.83
CA THR A 117 9.29 -8.56 -4.71
C THR A 117 10.73 -8.07 -4.58
N THR A 118 11.27 -8.08 -3.36
CA THR A 118 12.68 -7.75 -3.09
C THR A 118 13.60 -8.73 -3.82
N THR A 119 13.35 -10.03 -3.70
CA THR A 119 14.17 -11.08 -4.32
C THR A 119 14.10 -11.08 -5.85
N LYS A 120 12.98 -10.62 -6.43
CA LYS A 120 12.79 -10.51 -7.89
C LYS A 120 13.52 -9.31 -8.51
N GLY A 121 14.27 -8.53 -7.73
CA GLY A 121 15.09 -7.44 -8.23
C GLY A 121 14.32 -6.17 -8.58
N TYR A 122 13.11 -5.98 -8.06
CA TYR A 122 12.45 -4.67 -8.14
C TYR A 122 13.21 -3.65 -7.29
N SER A 123 13.24 -2.38 -7.72
CA SER A 123 13.96 -1.33 -6.97
C SER A 123 13.16 -0.87 -5.76
N ASP A 124 11.88 -0.54 -6.00
CA ASP A 124 10.97 0.02 -5.01
C ASP A 124 9.63 -0.73 -5.04
N ILE A 125 8.88 -0.63 -3.93
CA ILE A 125 7.47 -1.02 -3.88
C ILE A 125 6.64 0.26 -3.84
N THR A 126 5.67 0.39 -4.74
CA THR A 126 4.83 1.59 -4.86
C THR A 126 3.37 1.24 -4.71
N PHE A 127 2.78 1.71 -3.62
CA PHE A 127 1.35 1.64 -3.37
C PHE A 127 0.64 2.88 -3.90
N ILE A 128 -0.56 2.72 -4.44
CA ILE A 128 -1.36 3.82 -4.99
C ILE A 128 -2.78 3.78 -4.42
N ILE A 129 -3.20 4.92 -3.86
CA ILE A 129 -4.58 5.19 -3.42
C ILE A 129 -5.16 6.34 -4.26
N GLY A 130 -6.29 6.08 -4.91
CA GLY A 130 -7.00 7.07 -5.72
C GLY A 130 -7.69 8.18 -4.92
N GLY A 131 -8.22 9.16 -5.67
CA GLY A 131 -9.07 10.21 -5.13
C GLY A 131 -10.51 9.74 -4.95
N SER A 132 -11.44 10.69 -4.75
CA SER A 132 -12.86 10.39 -4.53
C SER A 132 -13.53 9.67 -5.72
N LEU A 133 -13.07 9.91 -6.95
CA LEU A 133 -13.56 9.24 -8.16
C LEU A 133 -12.86 7.90 -8.45
N GLY A 134 -11.89 7.50 -7.62
CA GLY A 134 -11.09 6.31 -7.83
C GLY A 134 -9.83 6.60 -8.66
N LEU A 135 -9.53 5.71 -9.62
CA LEU A 135 -8.32 5.75 -10.44
C LEU A 135 -8.64 5.52 -11.90
N ASP A 136 -7.95 6.29 -12.75
CA ASP A 136 -7.96 6.08 -14.20
C ASP A 136 -7.55 4.63 -14.55
N PRO A 137 -8.24 3.96 -15.49
CA PRO A 137 -7.91 2.61 -15.93
C PRO A 137 -6.44 2.42 -16.33
N LYS A 138 -5.75 3.44 -16.84
CA LYS A 138 -4.33 3.35 -17.22
C LYS A 138 -3.42 3.10 -16.03
N ILE A 139 -3.75 3.65 -14.84
CA ILE A 139 -3.00 3.40 -13.61
C ILE A 139 -3.22 1.96 -13.14
N LYS A 140 -4.46 1.48 -13.22
CA LYS A 140 -4.79 0.08 -12.91
C LYS A 140 -4.04 -0.88 -13.86
N LYS A 141 -3.93 -0.55 -15.14
CA LYS A 141 -3.15 -1.31 -16.13
C LYS A 141 -1.65 -1.34 -15.84
N ARG A 142 -1.08 -0.27 -15.27
CA ARG A 142 0.32 -0.24 -14.82
C ARG A 142 0.56 -1.11 -13.57
N ALA A 143 -0.48 -1.44 -12.81
CA ALA A 143 -0.32 -2.21 -11.59
C ALA A 143 0.25 -3.61 -11.86
N ASN A 144 1.21 -4.02 -11.04
CA ASN A 144 1.61 -5.42 -10.95
C ASN A 144 0.56 -6.23 -10.18
N VAL A 145 -0.12 -5.59 -9.21
CA VAL A 145 -1.20 -6.18 -8.41
C VAL A 145 -2.30 -5.14 -8.16
N LEU A 146 -3.55 -5.53 -8.37
CA LEU A 146 -4.70 -4.85 -7.77
C LEU A 146 -5.01 -5.51 -6.43
N MET A 147 -5.08 -4.72 -5.36
CA MET A 147 -5.31 -5.20 -3.99
C MET A 147 -6.58 -4.57 -3.40
N SER A 148 -7.40 -5.40 -2.76
CA SER A 148 -8.61 -4.98 -2.06
C SER A 148 -8.49 -5.23 -0.55
N PHE A 149 -9.03 -4.31 0.23
CA PHE A 149 -9.19 -4.43 1.69
C PHE A 149 -10.55 -4.99 2.11
N GLY A 150 -11.41 -5.32 1.14
CA GLY A 150 -12.76 -5.82 1.37
C GLY A 150 -13.78 -5.16 0.47
N LEU A 151 -15.05 -5.51 0.68
CA LEU A 151 -16.19 -4.97 -0.09
C LEU A 151 -16.64 -3.60 0.42
N LEU A 152 -16.27 -3.23 1.66
CA LEU A 152 -16.60 -1.94 2.23
C LEU A 152 -15.75 -0.84 1.59
N THR A 153 -16.39 0.27 1.26
CA THR A 153 -15.69 1.46 0.80
C THR A 153 -15.15 2.22 2.02
N LEU A 154 -13.83 2.25 2.18
CA LEU A 154 -13.19 3.08 3.19
C LEU A 154 -12.83 4.45 2.59
N PRO A 155 -13.04 5.56 3.31
CA PRO A 155 -12.56 6.87 2.88
C PRO A 155 -11.04 6.82 2.59
N HIS A 156 -10.61 7.41 1.49
CA HIS A 156 -9.21 7.34 1.05
C HIS A 156 -8.22 7.82 2.12
N GLN A 157 -8.58 8.80 2.96
CA GLN A 157 -7.74 9.25 4.07
C GLN A 157 -7.56 8.17 5.15
N LEU A 158 -8.62 7.45 5.52
CA LEU A 158 -8.55 6.34 6.47
C LEU A 158 -7.75 5.17 5.87
N MET A 159 -7.94 4.90 4.58
CA MET A 159 -7.22 3.82 3.89
C MET A 159 -5.69 4.00 3.95
N ARG A 160 -5.19 5.24 3.94
CA ARG A 160 -3.75 5.52 4.11
C ARG A 160 -3.21 4.99 5.44
N LEU A 161 -3.92 5.25 6.54
CA LEU A 161 -3.54 4.76 7.87
C LEU A 161 -3.57 3.24 7.91
N VAL A 162 -4.68 2.64 7.45
CA VAL A 162 -4.87 1.19 7.44
C VAL A 162 -3.78 0.49 6.62
N LEU A 163 -3.49 0.99 5.42
CA LEU A 163 -2.43 0.43 4.59
C LEU A 163 -1.05 0.57 5.23
N THR A 164 -0.73 1.74 5.80
CA THR A 164 0.58 1.96 6.44
C THR A 164 0.80 0.99 7.60
N GLU A 165 -0.24 0.72 8.38
CA GLU A 165 -0.22 -0.31 9.43
C GLU A 165 0.00 -1.71 8.85
N GLN A 166 -0.71 -2.08 7.78
CA GLN A 166 -0.57 -3.40 7.16
C GLN A 166 0.80 -3.61 6.53
N ILE A 167 1.41 -2.56 5.96
CA ILE A 167 2.80 -2.62 5.49
C ILE A 167 3.71 -2.92 6.69
N TYR A 168 3.58 -2.17 7.79
CA TYR A 168 4.35 -2.44 9.01
C TYR A 168 4.15 -3.88 9.51
N ARG A 169 2.91 -4.36 9.58
CA ARG A 169 2.56 -5.73 9.94
C ARG A 169 3.24 -6.76 9.03
N ALA A 170 3.24 -6.50 7.72
CA ALA A 170 3.92 -7.37 6.76
C ALA A 170 5.42 -7.49 7.05
N PHE A 171 6.11 -6.39 7.38
CA PHE A 171 7.51 -6.43 7.81
C PHE A 171 7.70 -7.19 9.13
N MET A 172 6.82 -7.00 10.11
CA MET A 172 6.88 -7.73 11.38
C MET A 172 6.70 -9.24 11.19
N ILE A 173 5.78 -9.66 10.32
CA ILE A 173 5.58 -11.07 9.96
C ILE A 173 6.84 -11.63 9.28
N ALA A 174 7.45 -10.88 8.35
CA ALA A 174 8.65 -11.32 7.64
C ALA A 174 9.84 -11.56 8.59
N GLN A 175 9.90 -10.82 9.71
CA GLN A 175 10.90 -11.01 10.76
C GLN A 175 10.54 -12.11 11.78
N GLY A 176 9.42 -12.80 11.62
CA GLY A 176 8.95 -13.81 12.58
C GLY A 176 8.48 -13.24 13.92
N SER A 177 8.08 -11.96 13.94
CA SER A 177 7.60 -11.30 15.16
C SER A 177 6.21 -11.80 15.59
N PRO A 178 5.95 -11.91 16.91
CA PRO A 178 4.61 -12.24 17.44
C PRO A 178 3.60 -11.09 17.36
N TYR A 179 3.91 -10.01 16.64
CA TYR A 179 2.98 -8.89 16.40
C TYR A 179 1.72 -9.33 15.65
N HIS A 180 1.83 -10.39 14.85
CA HIS A 180 0.69 -11.06 14.25
C HIS A 180 0.12 -12.08 15.23
N LYS A 181 -0.98 -11.73 15.90
CA LYS A 181 -1.81 -12.65 16.68
C LYS A 181 -3.17 -12.78 16.03
#